data_AF-A0ABD2WBC2-F1
#
_entry.id   AF-A0ABD2WBC2-F1
#
_cell.length_a   1.000
_cell.length_b   1.000
_cell.length_c   1.000
_cell.angle_alpha   90.00
_cell.angle_beta   90.00
_cell.angle_gamma   90.00
#
_symmetry.space_group_name_H-M   'P 1'
#
loop_
_entity.id
_entity.type
_entity.pdbx_description
1 polymer ?
#
loop_
_entity_poly.entity_id
_entity_poly.type
_entity_poly.pdbx_seq_one_letter_code
_entity_poly.pdbx_strand_id
1 'polypeptide(L)'
;MVTSRKARKTITLRASDNHIKLALCILFLGVHIDVRLRFDEHLRIVRNKANRVAGALLDLMPNIVGCMPASSTRSFSTVSLL
;
A
#
# COMPACT_ATOMS: atom_id res chain seq x y z
N MET A 1 -5.34 20.01 -4.56
CA MET A 1 -4.49 19.00 -5.24
C MET A 1 -5.36 18.09 -6.08
N VAL A 2 -5.30 18.21 -7.40
CA VAL A 2 -6.02 17.30 -8.31
C VAL A 2 -5.11 16.11 -8.61
N THR A 3 -5.37 14.97 -7.99
CA THR A 3 -4.72 13.71 -8.41
C THR A 3 -5.52 13.17 -9.59
N SER A 4 -5.05 13.41 -10.82
CA SER A 4 -5.66 12.78 -12.00
C SER A 4 -5.55 11.26 -11.88
N ARG A 5 -6.68 10.59 -11.60
CA ARG A 5 -6.75 9.13 -11.58
C ARG A 5 -6.78 8.64 -13.02
N LYS A 6 -5.60 8.39 -13.60
CA LYS A 6 -5.48 7.76 -14.91
C LYS A 6 -6.27 6.45 -14.88
N ALA A 7 -7.36 6.37 -15.67
CA ALA A 7 -8.21 5.19 -15.73
C ALA A 7 -7.33 3.93 -15.96
N ARG A 8 -7.50 2.93 -15.11
CA ARG A 8 -6.73 1.68 -15.17
C ARG A 8 -7.15 0.94 -16.43
N LYS A 9 -6.29 0.96 -17.46
CA LYS A 9 -6.53 0.24 -18.72
C LYS A 9 -6.36 -1.26 -18.47
N THR A 10 -7.43 -2.02 -18.65
CA THR A 10 -7.41 -3.49 -18.63
C THR A 10 -6.84 -3.98 -19.96
N ILE A 11 -5.79 -4.81 -19.93
CA ILE A 11 -5.25 -5.43 -21.14
C ILE A 11 -6.06 -6.70 -21.43
N THR A 12 -6.62 -6.79 -22.64
CA THR A 12 -7.36 -7.98 -23.09
C THR A 12 -6.55 -8.71 -24.14
N LEU A 13 -6.18 -9.96 -23.86
CA LEU A 13 -5.57 -10.86 -24.84
C LEU A 13 -6.68 -11.65 -25.55
N ARG A 14 -6.53 -11.81 -26.87
CA ARG A 14 -7.36 -12.70 -27.69
C ARG A 14 -6.53 -13.92 -28.06
N ALA A 15 -7.02 -15.11 -27.72
CA ALA A 15 -6.50 -16.38 -28.22
C ALA A 15 -7.67 -17.14 -28.84
N SER A 16 -7.67 -17.29 -30.17
CA SER A 16 -8.79 -17.81 -30.97
C SER A 16 -10.09 -17.06 -30.63
N ASP A 17 -11.04 -17.73 -29.97
CA ASP A 17 -12.37 -17.21 -29.62
C ASP A 17 -12.48 -16.78 -28.15
N ASN A 18 -11.42 -17.00 -27.37
CA ASN A 18 -11.40 -16.69 -25.95
C ASN A 18 -10.75 -15.34 -25.67
N HIS A 19 -11.50 -14.51 -24.94
CA HIS A 19 -11.06 -13.22 -24.44
C HIS A 19 -10.58 -13.35 -22.99
N ILE A 20 -9.26 -13.30 -22.79
CA ILE A 20 -8.67 -13.33 -21.46
C ILE A 20 -8.42 -11.88 -21.01
N LYS A 21 -9.17 -11.45 -19.99
CA LYS A 21 -8.92 -10.18 -19.30
C LYS A 21 -7.76 -10.37 -18.33
N LEU A 22 -6.64 -9.70 -18.59
CA LEU A 22 -5.51 -9.70 -17.66
C LEU A 22 -5.79 -8.72 -16.53
N ALA A 23 -5.79 -9.23 -15.30
CA ALA A 23 -5.80 -8.41 -14.10
C ALA A 23 -4.38 -7.88 -13.84
N LEU A 24 -4.15 -6.61 -14.14
CA LEU A 24 -2.84 -5.96 -13.91
C LEU A 24 -2.58 -5.57 -12.45
N CYS A 25 -3.61 -5.72 -11.59
CA CYS A 25 -3.53 -5.45 -10.18
C CYS A 25 -4.19 -6.60 -9.43
N ILE A 26 -3.47 -7.13 -8.44
CA ILE A 26 -3.93 -8.20 -7.55
C ILE A 26 -3.85 -7.72 -6.09
N LEU A 27 -4.71 -8.26 -5.24
CA LEU A 27 -4.60 -8.10 -3.80
C LEU A 27 -3.82 -9.29 -3.25
N PHE A 28 -2.65 -9.03 -2.67
CA PHE A 28 -1.81 -10.05 -2.05
C PHE A 28 -1.46 -9.61 -0.63
N LEU A 29 -1.78 -10.43 0.36
CA LEU A 29 -1.55 -10.12 1.79
C LEU A 29 -2.11 -8.75 2.23
N GLY A 30 -3.20 -8.29 1.61
CA GLY A 30 -3.81 -6.99 1.91
C GLY A 30 -3.12 -5.78 1.23
N VAL A 31 -2.11 -6.03 0.40
CA VAL A 31 -1.43 -5.04 -0.44
C VAL A 31 -1.88 -5.19 -1.89
N HIS A 32 -2.20 -4.06 -2.53
CA HIS A 32 -2.46 -4.04 -3.97
C HIS A 32 -1.13 -4.03 -4.73
N ILE A 33 -0.76 -5.18 -5.29
CA ILE A 33 0.38 -5.31 -6.19
C ILE A 33 -0.13 -5.02 -7.60
N ASP A 34 0.50 -4.06 -8.27
CA ASP A 34 0.15 -3.60 -9.61
C ASP A 34 1.43 -3.64 -10.44
N VAL A 35 1.36 -4.29 -11.61
CA VAL A 35 2.50 -4.44 -12.51
C VAL A 35 3.00 -3.08 -13.03
N ARG A 36 2.15 -2.05 -12.99
CA ARG A 36 2.46 -0.72 -13.52
C ARG A 36 3.17 0.19 -12.51
N LEU A 37 3.18 -0.19 -11.24
CA LEU A 37 3.78 0.56 -10.14
C LEU A 37 5.18 0.00 -9.86
N ARG A 38 6.15 0.89 -9.64
CA ARG A 38 7.48 0.48 -9.17
C ARG A 38 7.42 0.03 -7.72
N PHE A 39 8.40 -0.75 -7.29
CA PHE A 39 8.50 -1.22 -5.92
C PHE A 39 8.46 -0.07 -4.89
N ASP A 40 9.18 1.03 -5.15
CA ASP A 40 9.16 2.23 -4.30
C ASP A 40 7.75 2.84 -4.18
N GLU A 41 6.99 2.89 -5.29
CA GLU A 41 5.64 3.44 -5.28
C GLU A 41 4.68 2.56 -4.47
N HIS A 42 4.83 1.23 -4.56
CA HIS A 42 4.11 0.27 -3.71
C HIS A 42 4.41 0.49 -2.23
N LEU A 43 5.69 0.61 -1.87
CA LEU A 43 6.10 0.89 -0.50
C LEU A 43 5.52 2.21 0.02
N ARG A 44 5.53 3.26 -0.81
CA ARG A 44 4.96 4.56 -0.44
C ARG A 44 3.46 4.46 -0.16
N ILE A 45 2.72 3.71 -0.97
CA ILE A 45 1.28 3.50 -0.78
C ILE A 45 1.02 2.74 0.53
N VAL A 46 1.73 1.63 0.76
CA VAL A 46 1.58 0.81 1.96
C VAL A 46 1.96 1.60 3.21
N ARG A 47 3.07 2.35 3.19
CA ARG A 47 3.51 3.21 4.29
C ARG A 47 2.45 4.26 4.64
N ASN A 48 1.91 4.94 3.63
CA ASN A 48 0.86 5.95 3.84
C ASN A 48 -0.41 5.33 4.45
N LYS A 49 -0.78 4.12 4.03
CA LYS A 49 -1.91 3.39 4.59
C LYS A 49 -1.64 3.00 6.05
N ALA A 50 -0.46 2.45 6.34
CA ALA A 50 -0.04 2.07 7.69
C ALA A 50 -0.05 3.28 8.64
N ASN A 51 0.51 4.42 8.21
CA ASN A 51 0.53 5.64 9.02
C ASN A 51 -0.88 6.16 9.34
N ARG A 52 -1.81 6.11 8.38
CA ARG A 52 -3.21 6.51 8.61
C ARG A 52 -3.91 5.59 9.60
N VAL A 53 -3.69 4.29 9.49
CA VAL A 53 -4.26 3.30 10.42
C VAL A 53 -3.67 3.48 11.81
N ALA A 54 -2.35 3.68 11.91
CA ALA A 54 -1.69 3.96 13.17
C ALA A 54 -2.25 5.24 13.82
N GLY A 55 -2.41 6.33 13.06
CA GLY A 55 -3.02 7.57 13.55
C GLY A 55 -4.45 7.36 14.05
N ALA A 56 -5.31 6.71 13.26
CA ALA A 56 -6.68 6.43 13.66
C ALA A 56 -6.77 5.52 14.90
N LEU A 57 -5.83 4.59 15.05
CA LEU A 57 -5.75 3.73 16.24
C LEU A 57 -5.33 4.53 17.48
N LEU A 58 -4.40 5.47 17.34
CA LEU A 58 -4.00 6.38 18.42
C LEU A 58 -5.16 7.29 18.83
N ASP A 59 -5.93 7.79 17.87
CA ASP A 59 -7.12 8.62 18.14
C ASP A 59 -8.21 7.82 18.89
N LEU A 60 -8.43 6.56 18.48
CA LEU A 60 -9.42 5.69 19.11
C LEU A 60 -8.97 5.21 20.49
N MET A 61 -7.66 4.96 20.65
CA MET A 61 -7.08 4.34 21.83
C MET A 61 -5.80 5.08 22.23
N PRO A 62 -5.92 6.29 22.81
CA PRO A 62 -4.77 7.14 23.15
C PRO A 62 -3.82 6.49 24.17
N ASN A 63 -4.35 5.56 24.98
CA ASN A 63 -3.59 4.85 26.01
C ASN A 63 -2.79 3.65 25.48
N ILE A 64 -2.93 3.25 24.21
CA ILE A 64 -2.14 2.14 23.63
C ILE A 64 -0.63 2.44 23.66
N VAL A 65 -0.25 3.72 23.57
CA VAL A 65 1.16 4.13 23.60
C VAL A 65 1.82 3.82 24.94
N GLY A 66 1.07 3.82 26.06
CA GLY A 66 1.59 3.55 27.40
C GLY A 66 1.92 2.07 27.67
N CYS A 67 1.36 1.13 26.89
CA CYS A 67 1.70 -0.30 26.95
C CYS A 67 2.89 -0.67 26.06
N MET A 68 3.46 0.30 25.33
CA MET A 68 4.67 0.08 24.55
C MET A 68 5.88 0.15 25.49
N PRO A 69 6.71 -0.90 25.64
CA PRO A 69 7.90 -0.84 26.49
C PRO A 69 8.80 0.31 26.00
N ALA A 70 9.28 1.12 26.95
CA ALA A 70 10.08 2.33 26.73
C ALA A 70 11.38 2.13 25.93
N SER A 71 11.71 0.89 25.54
CA SER A 71 12.85 0.52 24.71
C SER A 71 12.55 0.46 23.21
N SER A 72 11.31 0.67 22.75
CA SER A 72 10.95 0.62 21.33
C SER A 72 10.42 1.93 20.75
N THR A 73 11.07 3.06 21.06
CA THR A 73 10.93 4.29 20.27
C THR A 73 11.65 4.14 18.92
N ARG A 74 11.22 3.19 18.08
CA ARG A 74 11.56 3.20 16.67
C ARG A 74 10.62 4.19 15.99
N SER A 75 11.08 5.43 15.92
CA SER A 75 10.61 6.36 14.91
C SER A 75 10.56 5.62 13.56
N PHE A 76 9.41 5.66 12.86
CA PHE A 76 9.28 5.17 11.49
C PHE A 76 9.99 6.08 10.46
N SER A 77 11.05 6.77 10.88
CA SER A 77 12.02 7.46 10.05
C SER A 77 13.33 6.66 10.09
N THR A 78 13.82 6.30 8.91
CA THR A 78 15.12 5.63 8.64
C THR A 78 15.07 4.11 8.66
N VAL A 79 14.48 3.53 7.60
CA VAL A 79 15.10 2.35 6.99
C VAL A 79 15.81 2.85 5.74
N SER A 80 17.06 3.28 5.92
CA SER A 80 18.00 3.42 4.81
C SER A 80 18.44 2.02 4.44
N LEU A 81 17.99 1.52 3.30
CA LEU A 81 18.53 0.32 2.68
C LEU A 81 19.87 0.69 2.03
N LEU A 82 20.94 0.15 2.59
CA LEU A 82 22.18 -0.16 1.87
C LEU A 82 21.90 -1.27 0.86
#